data_AF-A0A225WAY3-F1
#
_entry.id   AF-A0A225WAY3-F1
#
_cell.length_a   1.000
_cell.length_b   1.000
_cell.length_c   1.000
_cell.angle_alpha   90.00
_cell.angle_beta   90.00
_cell.angle_gamma   90.00
#
_symmetry.space_group_name_H-M   'P 1'
#
loop_
_entity.id
_entity.type
_entity.pdbx_description
1 polymer ?
#
loop_
_entity_poly.entity_id
_entity_poly.type
_entity_poly.pdbx_seq_one_letter_code
_entity_poly.pdbx_strand_id
1 'polypeptide(L)'
;MYGALENIDETGDNLIVFCDSKLVDSRLIRDIGNGDESSPFLIGLTSFSLLNSYASLQENDRISTVIHVDSTPNIVRFFSIVYCCTSQRREKDISWIISYVKRAYLEKNSISFVPRFVMSDADDAQFNACQQQLIHTKFVMGWFHVAKNAEKLCKGLLDITTNMVFRDLNKLYCCTTAQGYVDKRNRILSAWKSAAEFYQQIRSVYQSLKTEWMVDGRGRPSRFSCWQIYHSPTGSASTDNPVETYHKTLKLVNKSSNASPTELVDRLDKSRISFLGSIKM
;
A
#
# COMPACT_ATOMS: atom_id res chain seq x y z
N MET A 1 21.43 -25.23 -6.99
CA MET A 1 21.44 -25.45 -8.45
C MET A 1 20.07 -26.04 -8.79
N TYR A 2 19.10 -25.17 -9.08
CA TYR A 2 17.73 -25.52 -9.49
C TYR A 2 17.50 -24.86 -10.86
N GLY A 3 16.89 -25.61 -11.77
CA GLY A 3 16.93 -25.41 -13.22
C GLY A 3 16.44 -24.07 -13.74
N ALA A 4 17.07 -23.64 -14.82
CA ALA A 4 16.66 -22.51 -15.64
C ALA A 4 15.23 -22.70 -16.16
N LEU A 5 14.42 -21.64 -16.08
CA LEU A 5 13.07 -21.58 -16.65
C LEU A 5 13.17 -21.49 -18.17
N GLU A 6 13.11 -22.63 -18.86
CA GLU A 6 12.62 -22.71 -20.23
C GLU A 6 11.11 -22.46 -20.19
N ASN A 7 10.67 -21.24 -20.54
CA ASN A 7 9.33 -20.84 -21.02
C ASN A 7 9.12 -19.32 -20.82
N ILE A 8 9.97 -18.50 -21.44
CA ILE A 8 9.69 -17.07 -21.62
C ILE A 8 9.62 -16.84 -23.14
N ASP A 9 8.41 -16.87 -23.70
CA ASP A 9 8.19 -16.44 -25.08
C ASP A 9 8.19 -14.91 -25.13
N GLU A 10 9.15 -14.35 -25.87
CA GLU A 10 9.32 -12.91 -26.03
C GLU A 10 8.35 -12.35 -27.08
N THR A 11 7.37 -11.56 -26.64
CA THR A 11 6.61 -10.67 -27.54
C THR A 11 6.42 -9.30 -26.88
N GLY A 12 6.83 -8.26 -27.62
CA GLY A 12 6.44 -6.85 -27.54
C GLY A 12 6.68 -6.06 -26.25
N ASP A 13 6.19 -6.56 -25.11
CA ASP A 13 6.29 -5.95 -23.78
C ASP A 13 6.70 -6.96 -22.68
N ASN A 14 6.94 -8.24 -23.02
CA ASN A 14 7.32 -9.34 -22.10
C ASN A 14 6.53 -9.33 -20.77
N LEU A 15 5.22 -9.56 -20.88
CA LEU A 15 4.32 -9.79 -19.75
C LEU A 15 4.86 -10.91 -18.87
N ILE A 16 4.89 -10.69 -17.56
CA ILE A 16 5.25 -11.70 -16.56
C ILE A 16 4.01 -11.99 -15.72
N VAL A 17 3.67 -13.27 -15.64
CA VAL A 17 2.55 -13.76 -14.82
C VAL A 17 3.12 -14.50 -13.61
N PHE A 18 2.81 -14.03 -12.41
CA PHE A 18 3.12 -14.69 -11.15
C PHE A 18 1.96 -15.60 -10.75
N CYS A 19 2.25 -16.88 -10.58
CA CYS A 19 1.38 -17.86 -9.94
C CYS A 19 2.26 -18.97 -9.36
N ASP A 20 1.70 -19.74 -8.42
CA ASP A 20 2.37 -20.95 -7.95
C ASP A 20 2.34 -22.03 -9.04
N SER A 21 3.06 -23.12 -8.80
CA SER A 21 3.06 -24.27 -9.68
C SER A 21 3.02 -25.55 -8.87
N LYS A 22 2.33 -26.56 -9.39
CA LYS A 22 2.25 -27.89 -8.77
C LYS A 22 2.67 -28.97 -9.77
N LEU A 23 3.22 -30.05 -9.23
CA LEU A 23 3.59 -31.21 -10.02
C LEU A 23 2.37 -32.13 -10.14
N VAL A 24 1.90 -32.37 -11.36
CA VAL A 24 0.84 -33.33 -11.69
C VAL A 24 1.37 -34.23 -12.79
N ASP A 25 1.38 -35.54 -12.55
CA ASP A 25 1.88 -36.55 -13.50
C ASP A 25 3.28 -36.23 -14.04
N SER A 26 4.19 -35.82 -13.15
CA SER A 26 5.57 -35.39 -13.46
C SER A 26 5.68 -34.14 -14.35
N ARG A 27 4.58 -33.40 -14.54
CA ARG A 27 4.57 -32.11 -15.25
C ARG A 27 4.29 -30.98 -14.29
N LEU A 28 5.06 -29.90 -14.42
CA LEU A 28 4.82 -28.68 -13.67
C LEU A 28 3.68 -27.92 -14.36
N ILE A 29 2.57 -27.74 -13.65
CA ILE A 29 1.42 -26.95 -14.13
C ILE A 29 1.22 -25.74 -13.22
N ARG A 30 0.66 -24.66 -13.80
CA ARG A 30 0.31 -23.46 -13.04
C ARG A 30 -0.77 -23.78 -12.02
N ASP A 31 -0.61 -23.24 -10.82
CA ASP A 31 -1.57 -23.36 -9.72
C ASP A 31 -1.90 -21.96 -9.21
N ILE A 32 -3.10 -21.51 -9.54
CA ILE A 32 -3.59 -20.19 -9.10
C ILE A 32 -4.42 -20.29 -7.82
N GLY A 33 -4.61 -21.49 -7.28
CA GLY A 33 -5.47 -21.76 -6.12
C GLY A 33 -6.96 -21.78 -6.42
N ASN A 34 -7.74 -22.31 -5.49
CA ASN A 34 -9.20 -22.44 -5.62
C ASN A 34 -9.99 -21.37 -4.85
N GLY A 35 -9.31 -20.51 -4.08
CA GLY A 35 -9.91 -19.43 -3.31
C GLY A 35 -9.99 -19.69 -1.80
N ASP A 36 -9.87 -20.97 -1.39
CA ASP A 36 -9.97 -21.39 0.01
C ASP A 36 -8.79 -20.88 0.85
N GLU A 37 -8.93 -20.90 2.18
CA GLU A 37 -7.84 -20.47 3.06
C GLU A 37 -6.56 -21.30 2.86
N SER A 38 -6.69 -22.60 2.62
CA SER A 38 -5.56 -23.51 2.40
C SER A 38 -4.97 -23.39 0.98
N SER A 39 -5.76 -22.93 0.01
CA SER A 39 -5.36 -22.75 -1.39
C SER A 39 -5.90 -21.40 -1.92
N PRO A 40 -5.35 -20.27 -1.43
CA PRO A 40 -5.85 -18.95 -1.80
C PRO A 40 -5.71 -18.74 -3.30
N PHE A 41 -6.67 -18.05 -3.90
CA PHE A 41 -6.52 -17.60 -5.27
C PHE A 41 -5.40 -16.56 -5.30
N LEU A 42 -4.33 -16.77 -6.07
CA LEU A 42 -3.17 -15.87 -6.16
C LEU A 42 -2.71 -15.74 -7.60
N ILE A 43 -2.74 -14.51 -8.11
CA ILE A 43 -2.12 -14.18 -9.39
C ILE A 43 -1.54 -12.76 -9.36
N GLY A 44 -0.36 -12.60 -9.95
CA GLY A 44 0.27 -11.30 -10.19
C GLY A 44 0.60 -11.10 -11.67
N LEU A 45 0.58 -9.86 -12.12
CA LEU A 45 0.95 -9.44 -13.47
C LEU A 45 1.93 -8.27 -13.39
N THR A 46 3.04 -8.36 -14.09
CA THR A 46 3.98 -7.25 -14.32
C THR A 46 4.54 -7.33 -15.73
N SER A 47 5.52 -6.51 -16.08
CA SER A 47 6.31 -6.68 -17.29
C SER A 47 7.75 -6.25 -17.06
N PHE A 48 8.66 -6.74 -17.89
CA PHE A 48 10.04 -6.27 -17.83
C PHE A 48 10.15 -4.76 -18.05
N SER A 49 9.31 -4.16 -18.90
CA SER A 49 9.27 -2.72 -19.08
C SER A 49 8.97 -1.98 -17.77
N LEU A 50 8.04 -2.50 -16.95
CA LEU A 50 7.74 -1.92 -15.63
C LEU A 50 8.89 -2.09 -14.65
N LEU A 51 9.49 -3.28 -14.58
CA LEU A 51 10.61 -3.56 -13.69
C LEU A 51 11.85 -2.71 -14.03
N ASN A 52 12.19 -2.61 -15.33
CA ASN A 52 13.32 -1.81 -15.81
C ASN A 52 13.13 -0.31 -15.56
N SER A 53 11.90 0.18 -15.73
CA SER A 53 11.58 1.58 -15.45
C SER A 53 11.71 1.90 -13.96
N TYR A 54 11.37 0.96 -13.07
CA TYR A 54 11.65 1.14 -11.66
C TYR A 54 13.14 1.04 -11.34
N ALA A 55 13.89 0.16 -12.01
CA ALA A 55 15.34 0.05 -11.85
C ALA A 55 16.07 1.37 -12.12
N SER A 56 15.74 2.04 -13.22
CA SER A 56 16.35 3.34 -13.53
C SER A 56 16.02 4.43 -12.50
N LEU A 57 14.87 4.35 -11.83
CA LEU A 57 14.49 5.25 -10.73
C LEU A 57 15.19 4.89 -9.42
N GLN A 58 15.33 3.60 -9.12
CA GLN A 58 15.96 3.13 -7.88
C GLN A 58 17.45 3.48 -7.83
N GLU A 59 18.15 3.41 -8.95
CA GLU A 59 19.58 3.75 -9.06
C GLU A 59 19.85 5.26 -9.11
N ASN A 60 18.81 6.09 -9.25
CA ASN A 60 18.94 7.53 -9.35
C ASN A 60 18.88 8.21 -7.98
N ASP A 61 20.05 8.54 -7.41
CA ASP A 61 20.17 9.20 -6.10
C ASP A 61 19.47 10.57 -5.98
N ARG A 62 19.10 11.19 -7.11
CA ARG A 62 18.39 12.48 -7.13
C ARG A 62 16.88 12.31 -6.98
N ILE A 63 16.36 11.10 -7.15
CA ILE A 63 14.93 10.79 -7.08
C ILE A 63 14.71 9.91 -5.87
N SER A 64 13.72 10.27 -5.05
CA SER A 64 13.23 9.36 -4.01
C SER A 64 11.91 8.76 -4.44
N THR A 65 11.80 7.44 -4.36
CA THR A 65 10.58 6.70 -4.69
C THR A 65 9.90 6.21 -3.41
N VAL A 66 8.57 6.24 -3.41
CA VAL A 66 7.73 5.59 -2.41
C VAL A 66 6.96 4.50 -3.12
N ILE A 67 7.21 3.24 -2.76
CA ILE A 67 6.41 2.13 -3.27
C ILE A 67 5.12 2.07 -2.50
N HIS A 68 3.99 2.04 -3.21
CA HIS A 68 2.68 1.88 -2.61
C HIS A 68 2.24 0.41 -2.70
N VAL A 69 1.92 -0.21 -1.58
CA VAL A 69 1.31 -1.54 -1.48
C VAL A 69 -0.14 -1.32 -1.07
N ASP A 70 -1.03 -1.31 -2.05
CA ASP A 70 -2.47 -1.09 -1.84
C ASP A 70 -3.26 -2.34 -2.21
N SER A 71 -4.40 -2.53 -1.54
CA SER A 71 -5.43 -3.51 -1.91
C SER A 71 -6.61 -2.85 -2.62
N THR A 72 -6.36 -1.81 -3.43
CA THR A 72 -7.39 -1.15 -4.24
C THR A 72 -7.25 -1.50 -5.74
N PRO A 73 -8.37 -1.70 -6.46
CA PRO A 73 -8.36 -2.12 -7.85
C PRO A 73 -8.06 -1.00 -8.87
N ASN A 74 -7.60 0.20 -8.46
CA ASN A 74 -7.53 1.36 -9.37
C ASN A 74 -6.16 2.04 -9.45
N ILE A 75 -5.78 2.34 -10.69
CA ILE A 75 -4.57 3.07 -11.10
C ILE A 75 -4.92 4.54 -11.33
N VAL A 76 -4.24 5.46 -10.65
CA VAL A 76 -4.18 6.87 -11.05
C VAL A 76 -2.79 7.40 -10.73
N ARG A 77 -2.07 7.99 -11.73
CA ARG A 77 -0.76 8.69 -11.64
C ARG A 77 0.29 8.15 -10.63
N PHE A 78 0.29 6.85 -10.39
CA PHE A 78 1.39 6.13 -9.76
C PHE A 78 2.07 5.24 -10.80
N PHE A 79 3.38 5.07 -10.66
CA PHE A 79 4.11 4.12 -11.47
C PHE A 79 3.86 2.71 -10.94
N SER A 80 2.86 2.01 -11.50
CA SER A 80 2.51 0.65 -11.08
C SER A 80 3.60 -0.33 -11.50
N ILE A 81 4.16 -1.06 -10.54
CA ILE A 81 5.19 -2.07 -10.79
C ILE A 81 4.58 -3.46 -10.97
N VAL A 82 3.51 -3.76 -10.22
CA VAL A 82 2.84 -5.07 -10.25
C VAL A 82 1.35 -4.90 -9.98
N TYR A 83 0.53 -5.70 -10.64
CA TYR A 83 -0.90 -5.85 -10.39
C TYR A 83 -1.15 -7.23 -9.81
N CYS A 84 -1.90 -7.33 -8.70
CA CYS A 84 -2.18 -8.62 -8.08
C CYS A 84 -3.66 -8.78 -7.80
N CYS A 85 -4.12 -10.02 -7.90
CA CYS A 85 -5.41 -10.44 -7.38
C CYS A 85 -5.19 -11.58 -6.39
N THR A 86 -5.81 -11.43 -5.22
CA THR A 86 -5.82 -12.45 -4.20
C THR A 86 -7.21 -12.63 -3.61
N SER A 87 -7.61 -13.87 -3.32
CA SER A 87 -8.85 -14.12 -2.56
C SER A 87 -8.69 -13.86 -1.06
N GLN A 88 -7.45 -13.72 -0.57
CA GLN A 88 -7.15 -13.59 0.85
C GLN A 88 -6.14 -12.46 1.07
N ARG A 89 -6.37 -11.60 2.07
CA ARG A 89 -5.45 -10.50 2.40
C ARG A 89 -4.63 -10.82 3.65
N ARG A 90 -3.92 -11.95 3.66
CA ARG A 90 -3.08 -12.35 4.80
C ARG A 90 -1.64 -11.95 4.54
N GLU A 91 -0.88 -11.86 5.64
CA GLU A 91 0.54 -11.49 5.61
C GLU A 91 1.34 -12.37 4.64
N LYS A 92 1.07 -13.69 4.63
CA LYS A 92 1.74 -14.64 3.73
C LYS A 92 1.40 -14.41 2.25
N ASP A 93 0.17 -13.98 1.95
CA ASP A 93 -0.28 -13.74 0.58
C ASP A 93 0.40 -12.47 0.02
N ILE A 94 0.52 -11.43 0.85
CA ILE A 94 1.23 -10.20 0.50
C ILE A 94 2.75 -10.44 0.43
N SER A 95 3.30 -11.21 1.36
CA SER A 95 4.71 -11.59 1.35
C SER A 95 5.09 -12.39 0.11
N TRP A 96 4.18 -13.25 -0.35
CA TRP A 96 4.32 -14.00 -1.60
C TRP A 96 4.46 -13.06 -2.80
N ILE A 97 3.58 -12.04 -2.90
CA ILE A 97 3.63 -11.03 -3.97
C ILE A 97 4.98 -10.31 -3.96
N ILE A 98 5.40 -9.78 -2.80
CA ILE A 98 6.66 -9.02 -2.69
C ILE A 98 7.86 -9.91 -3.03
N SER A 99 7.85 -11.17 -2.59
CA SER A 99 8.93 -12.14 -2.88
C SER A 99 9.07 -12.42 -4.37
N TYR A 100 7.95 -12.57 -5.09
CA TYR A 100 7.95 -12.75 -6.54
C TYR A 100 8.49 -11.52 -7.27
N VAL A 101 8.07 -10.32 -6.87
CA VAL A 101 8.59 -9.06 -7.44
C VAL A 101 10.09 -8.97 -7.23
N LYS A 102 10.59 -9.23 -6.01
CA LYS A 102 12.03 -9.21 -5.70
C LYS A 102 12.81 -10.17 -6.60
N ARG A 103 12.29 -11.38 -6.81
CA ARG A 103 12.92 -12.42 -7.65
C ARG A 103 12.96 -11.99 -9.13
N ALA A 104 11.80 -11.63 -9.70
CA ALA A 104 11.70 -11.21 -11.09
C ALA A 104 12.54 -9.95 -11.38
N TYR A 105 12.57 -9.02 -10.42
CA TYR A 105 13.36 -7.81 -10.51
C TYR A 105 14.87 -8.11 -10.50
N LEU A 106 15.33 -8.99 -9.60
CA LEU A 106 16.72 -9.42 -9.51
C LEU A 106 17.16 -10.17 -10.77
N GLU A 107 16.36 -11.14 -11.21
CA GLU A 107 16.65 -11.92 -12.42
C GLU A 107 16.74 -11.03 -13.66
N LYS A 108 15.86 -10.02 -13.76
CA LYS A 108 15.86 -9.14 -14.93
C LYS A 108 16.97 -8.09 -14.91
N ASN A 109 17.19 -7.43 -13.78
CA ASN A 109 18.05 -6.25 -13.71
C ASN A 109 19.40 -6.52 -13.05
N SER A 110 19.62 -7.71 -12.50
CA SER A 110 20.82 -8.06 -11.71
C SER A 110 21.08 -7.13 -10.51
N ILE A 111 20.04 -6.43 -10.04
CA ILE A 111 20.07 -5.56 -8.87
C ILE A 111 18.98 -5.97 -7.88
N SER A 112 19.22 -5.73 -6.58
CA SER A 112 18.25 -6.05 -5.55
C SER A 112 17.10 -5.05 -5.54
N PHE A 113 15.86 -5.53 -5.39
CA PHE A 113 14.70 -4.66 -5.17
C PHE A 113 14.71 -4.13 -3.73
N VAL A 114 15.14 -2.89 -3.55
CA VAL A 114 15.35 -2.24 -2.24
C VAL A 114 14.76 -0.83 -2.28
N PRO A 115 13.42 -0.71 -2.28
CA PRO A 115 12.80 0.60 -2.21
C PRO A 115 13.22 1.34 -0.95
N ARG A 116 13.41 2.66 -1.06
CA ARG A 116 13.78 3.48 0.10
C ARG A 116 12.61 3.68 1.06
N PHE A 117 11.41 3.82 0.50
CA PHE A 117 10.17 3.99 1.27
C PHE A 117 9.08 3.05 0.73
N VAL A 118 8.26 2.54 1.64
CA VAL A 118 7.03 1.82 1.32
C VAL A 118 5.87 2.45 2.08
N MET A 119 4.74 2.62 1.40
CA MET A 119 3.48 3.08 1.95
C MET A 119 2.43 2.00 1.72
N SER A 120 1.55 1.78 2.68
CA SER A 120 0.44 0.84 2.53
C SER A 120 -0.81 1.37 3.24
N ASP A 121 -1.90 0.61 3.15
CA ASP A 121 -3.04 0.82 4.05
C ASP A 121 -2.61 0.61 5.51
N ALA A 122 -3.41 1.13 6.44
CA ALA A 122 -3.34 0.75 7.85
C ALA A 122 -3.93 -0.66 8.05
N ASP A 123 -3.24 -1.65 7.48
CA ASP A 123 -3.58 -3.06 7.49
C ASP A 123 -2.40 -3.86 8.05
N ASP A 124 -2.66 -4.70 9.05
CA ASP A 124 -1.61 -5.42 9.77
C ASP A 124 -0.89 -6.45 8.90
N ALA A 125 -1.60 -7.08 7.97
CA ALA A 125 -1.01 -8.04 7.04
C ALA A 125 -0.06 -7.36 6.06
N GLN A 126 -0.44 -6.20 5.51
CA GLN A 126 0.45 -5.38 4.68
C GLN A 126 1.66 -4.89 5.45
N PHE A 127 1.46 -4.37 6.67
CA PHE A 127 2.55 -3.89 7.52
C PHE A 127 3.56 -5.00 7.80
N ASN A 128 3.11 -6.14 8.33
CA ASN A 128 4.00 -7.24 8.69
C ASN A 128 4.75 -7.79 7.47
N ALA A 129 4.06 -7.97 6.34
CA ALA A 129 4.68 -8.44 5.11
C ALA A 129 5.76 -7.48 4.61
N CYS A 130 5.50 -6.16 4.65
CA CYS A 130 6.50 -5.16 4.29
C CYS A 130 7.70 -5.19 5.26
N GLN A 131 7.47 -5.26 6.57
CA GLN A 131 8.55 -5.34 7.56
C GLN A 131 9.41 -6.59 7.36
N GLN A 132 8.79 -7.72 7.01
CA GLN A 132 9.49 -8.99 6.78
C GLN A 132 10.25 -9.01 5.45
N GLN A 133 9.62 -8.55 4.36
CA GLN A 133 10.16 -8.70 3.01
C GLN A 133 11.05 -7.53 2.58
N LEU A 134 10.88 -6.34 3.19
CA LEU A 134 11.54 -5.08 2.84
C LEU A 134 12.29 -4.50 4.05
N ILE A 135 13.17 -5.29 4.66
CA ILE A 135 13.86 -4.97 5.93
C ILE A 135 14.70 -3.67 5.92
N HIS A 136 15.10 -3.20 4.74
CA HIS A 136 15.88 -1.96 4.57
C HIS A 136 15.03 -0.76 4.15
N THR A 137 13.72 -0.95 4.04
CA THR A 137 12.78 0.05 3.55
C THR A 137 12.08 0.74 4.71
N LYS A 138 12.00 2.07 4.66
CA LYS A 138 11.24 2.83 5.65
C LYS A 138 9.75 2.74 5.36
N PHE A 139 8.99 2.16 6.27
CA PHE A 139 7.53 2.16 6.23
C PHE A 139 6.98 3.55 6.61
N VAL A 140 6.14 4.12 5.76
CA VAL A 140 5.46 5.40 5.95
C VAL A 140 3.95 5.21 5.77
N MET A 141 3.16 6.08 6.41
CA MET A 141 1.71 6.07 6.30
C MET A 141 1.21 7.29 5.52
N GLY A 142 0.23 7.07 4.64
CA GLY A 142 -0.43 8.17 3.95
C GLY A 142 -1.30 8.98 4.91
N TRP A 143 -1.17 10.31 4.86
CA TRP A 143 -2.02 11.22 5.65
C TRP A 143 -3.50 11.03 5.35
N PHE A 144 -3.83 10.67 4.10
CA PHE A 144 -5.18 10.35 3.69
C PHE A 144 -5.85 9.29 4.59
N HIS A 145 -5.16 8.20 4.92
CA HIS A 145 -5.74 7.14 5.76
C HIS A 145 -6.00 7.64 7.20
N VAL A 146 -5.10 8.48 7.73
CA VAL A 146 -5.27 9.13 9.03
C VAL A 146 -6.50 10.04 9.01
N ALA A 147 -6.60 10.91 8.01
CA ALA A 147 -7.69 11.86 7.85
C ALA A 147 -9.04 11.15 7.67
N LYS A 148 -9.09 10.10 6.84
CA LYS A 148 -10.30 9.30 6.60
C LYS A 148 -10.71 8.49 7.83
N ASN A 149 -9.77 7.96 8.59
CA ASN A 149 -10.06 7.30 9.87
C ASN A 149 -10.60 8.32 10.89
N ALA A 150 -9.98 9.50 10.98
CA ALA A 150 -10.46 10.59 11.83
C ALA A 150 -11.87 11.06 11.45
N GLU A 151 -12.17 11.19 10.15
CA GLU A 151 -13.50 11.54 9.64
C GLU A 151 -14.56 10.53 10.11
N LYS A 152 -14.28 9.24 9.95
CA LYS A 152 -15.16 8.16 10.41
C LYS A 152 -15.40 8.21 11.91
N LEU A 153 -14.34 8.45 12.69
CA LEU A 153 -14.42 8.53 14.16
C LEU A 153 -15.18 9.78 14.63
N CYS A 154 -15.06 10.90 13.91
CA CYS A 154 -15.75 12.15 14.26
C CYS A 154 -17.21 12.19 13.77
N LYS A 155 -17.67 11.16 13.04
CA LYS A 155 -19.04 11.12 12.52
C LYS A 155 -20.06 11.23 13.65
N GLY A 156 -20.91 12.27 13.58
CA GLY A 156 -21.94 12.55 14.59
C GLY A 156 -21.47 13.42 15.75
N LEU A 157 -20.21 13.87 15.78
CA LEU A 157 -19.76 14.92 16.69
C LEU A 157 -20.18 16.31 16.20
N LEU A 158 -20.21 17.28 17.12
CA LEU A 158 -20.39 18.69 16.78
C LEU A 158 -19.26 19.18 15.87
N ASP A 159 -19.58 20.06 14.91
CA ASP A 159 -18.62 20.61 13.95
C ASP A 159 -17.42 21.26 14.64
N ILE A 160 -17.64 21.97 15.74
CA ILE A 160 -16.54 22.59 16.51
C ILE A 160 -15.53 21.55 17.02
N THR A 161 -16.01 20.38 17.42
CA THR A 161 -15.17 19.28 17.90
C THR A 161 -14.44 18.61 16.74
N THR A 162 -15.14 18.34 15.64
CA THR A 162 -14.54 17.79 14.42
C THR A 162 -13.44 18.72 13.90
N ASN A 163 -13.72 20.01 13.80
CA ASN A 163 -12.76 21.03 13.37
C ASN A 163 -11.55 21.10 14.31
N MET A 164 -11.75 20.98 15.63
CA MET A 164 -10.65 20.91 16.59
C MET A 164 -9.73 19.71 16.32
N VAL A 165 -10.31 18.51 16.14
CA VAL A 165 -9.55 17.27 15.87
C VAL A 165 -8.74 17.41 14.59
N PHE A 166 -9.38 17.81 13.48
CA PHE A 166 -8.69 17.96 12.19
C PHE A 166 -7.64 19.07 12.21
N ARG A 167 -7.90 20.20 12.86
CA ARG A 167 -6.90 21.27 13.04
C ARG A 167 -5.66 20.75 13.76
N ASP A 168 -5.85 19.98 14.83
CA ASP A 168 -4.75 19.48 15.65
C ASP A 168 -3.97 18.36 14.92
N LEU A 169 -4.67 17.45 14.21
CA LEU A 169 -4.01 16.47 13.35
C LEU A 169 -3.23 17.12 12.20
N ASN A 170 -3.77 18.16 11.55
CA ASN A 170 -3.05 18.93 10.51
C ASN A 170 -1.78 19.59 11.08
N LYS A 171 -1.83 20.15 12.29
CA LYS A 171 -0.63 20.71 12.95
C LYS A 171 0.46 19.67 13.17
N LEU A 172 0.08 18.42 13.45
CA LEU A 172 1.01 17.30 13.59
C LEU A 172 1.53 16.84 12.23
N TYR A 173 0.67 16.73 11.22
CA TYR A 173 1.02 16.36 9.86
C TYR A 173 2.09 17.30 9.28
N CYS A 174 1.86 18.61 9.41
CA CYS A 174 2.75 19.66 8.92
C CYS A 174 4.03 19.86 9.75
N CYS A 175 4.33 18.98 10.73
CA CYS A 175 5.61 19.06 11.43
C CYS A 175 6.76 18.76 10.47
N THR A 176 7.81 19.56 10.50
CA THR A 176 9.00 19.38 9.64
C THR A 176 10.15 18.70 10.37
N THR A 177 10.01 18.42 11.68
CA THR A 177 11.02 17.75 12.50
C THR A 177 10.36 16.78 13.48
N ALA A 178 11.09 15.73 13.83
CA ALA A 178 10.66 14.75 14.84
C ALA A 178 10.43 15.40 16.22
N GLN A 179 11.33 16.30 16.64
CA GLN A 179 11.19 17.00 17.91
C GLN A 179 9.93 17.89 17.95
N GLY A 180 9.72 18.67 16.88
CA GLY A 180 8.53 19.51 16.77
C GLY A 180 7.22 18.71 16.79
N TYR A 181 7.23 17.51 16.20
CA TYR A 181 6.12 16.57 16.31
C TYR A 181 5.90 16.08 17.75
N VAL A 182 6.95 15.60 18.42
CA VAL A 182 6.84 15.10 19.80
C VAL A 182 6.28 16.16 20.74
N ASP A 183 6.78 17.39 20.66
CA ASP A 183 6.33 18.50 21.51
C ASP A 183 4.86 18.83 21.28
N LYS A 184 4.45 18.97 20.01
CA LYS A 184 3.05 19.25 19.65
C LYS A 184 2.13 18.09 20.01
N ARG A 185 2.55 16.85 19.73
CA ARG A 185 1.78 15.63 20.03
C ARG A 185 1.49 15.53 21.52
N ASN A 186 2.50 15.73 22.37
CA ASN A 186 2.32 15.65 23.81
C ASN A 186 1.33 16.71 24.32
N ARG A 187 1.41 17.94 23.82
CA ARG A 187 0.47 19.03 24.15
C ARG A 187 -0.96 18.70 23.70
N ILE A 188 -1.12 18.25 22.45
CA ILE A 188 -2.43 17.88 21.88
C ILE A 188 -3.04 16.69 22.63
N LEU A 189 -2.27 15.63 22.90
CA LEU A 189 -2.75 14.48 23.65
C LEU A 189 -3.14 14.84 25.08
N SER A 190 -2.44 15.79 25.72
CA SER A 190 -2.83 16.30 27.03
C SER A 190 -4.16 17.06 26.96
N ALA A 191 -4.32 17.96 25.97
CA ALA A 191 -5.55 18.73 25.79
C ALA A 191 -6.76 17.84 25.48
N TRP A 192 -6.59 16.87 24.57
CA TRP A 192 -7.64 15.90 24.22
C TRP A 192 -7.99 15.00 25.41
N LYS A 193 -7.02 14.60 26.22
CA LYS A 193 -7.27 13.84 27.46
C LYS A 193 -8.13 14.65 28.43
N SER A 194 -7.78 15.91 28.68
CA SER A 194 -8.59 16.79 29.55
C SER A 194 -10.00 17.01 28.98
N ALA A 195 -10.14 17.23 27.67
CA ALA A 195 -11.46 17.34 27.05
C ALA A 195 -12.30 16.06 27.20
N ALA A 196 -11.67 14.88 27.10
CA ALA A 196 -12.31 13.58 27.27
C ALA A 196 -12.75 13.26 28.72
N GLU A 197 -12.34 14.06 29.70
CA GLU A 197 -12.86 13.99 31.08
C GLU A 197 -14.26 14.61 31.17
N PHE A 198 -14.54 15.64 30.38
CA PHE A 198 -15.82 16.37 30.40
C PHE A 198 -16.77 15.99 29.27
N TYR A 199 -16.24 15.47 28.16
CA TYR A 199 -17.04 15.11 26.97
C TYR A 199 -16.80 13.66 26.56
N GLN A 200 -17.73 12.78 26.91
CA GLN A 200 -17.56 11.34 26.72
C GLN A 200 -17.41 10.94 25.25
N GLN A 201 -18.05 11.68 24.34
CA GLN A 201 -18.06 11.38 22.90
C GLN A 201 -16.67 11.62 22.26
N ILE A 202 -15.84 12.54 22.78
CA ILE A 202 -14.45 12.67 22.30
C ILE A 202 -13.50 11.63 22.92
N ARG A 203 -13.89 10.97 24.00
CA ARG A 203 -13.03 9.97 24.65
C ARG A 203 -12.69 8.82 23.71
N SER A 204 -13.67 8.29 22.98
CA SER A 204 -13.45 7.21 22.01
C SER A 204 -12.55 7.67 20.86
N VAL A 205 -12.84 8.84 20.27
CA VAL A 205 -12.04 9.43 19.19
C VAL A 205 -10.59 9.65 19.61
N TYR A 206 -10.38 10.25 20.79
CA TYR A 206 -9.05 10.46 21.37
C TYR A 206 -8.29 9.14 21.52
N GLN A 207 -8.91 8.12 22.13
CA GLN A 207 -8.22 6.86 22.37
C GLN A 207 -7.88 6.16 21.06
N SER A 208 -8.83 6.04 20.13
CA SER A 208 -8.61 5.41 18.83
C SER A 208 -7.50 6.11 18.05
N LEU A 209 -7.55 7.46 17.92
CA LEU A 209 -6.53 8.20 17.18
C LEU A 209 -5.15 8.10 17.84
N LYS A 210 -5.10 8.15 19.17
CA LYS A 210 -3.86 8.00 19.92
C LYS A 210 -3.24 6.63 19.68
N THR A 211 -4.00 5.56 19.89
CA THR A 211 -3.47 4.19 19.85
C THR A 211 -3.08 3.76 18.44
N GLU A 212 -3.87 4.16 17.44
CA GLU A 212 -3.66 3.72 16.06
C GLU A 212 -2.55 4.54 15.40
N TRP A 213 -2.50 5.87 15.60
CA TRP A 213 -1.66 6.74 14.77
C TRP A 213 -0.52 7.43 15.51
N MET A 214 -0.45 7.39 16.84
CA MET A 214 0.51 8.22 17.58
C MET A 214 1.38 7.39 18.50
N VAL A 215 0.78 6.72 19.49
CA VAL A 215 1.50 5.96 20.51
C VAL A 215 0.73 4.70 20.91
N ASP A 216 1.44 3.60 21.12
CA ASP A 216 0.89 2.36 21.64
C ASP A 216 0.54 2.46 23.15
N GLY A 217 -0.03 1.38 23.70
CA GLY A 217 -0.38 1.30 25.13
C GLY A 217 0.79 1.44 26.10
N ARG A 218 2.04 1.44 25.61
CA ARG A 218 3.27 1.63 26.40
C ARG A 218 3.90 3.01 26.15
N GLY A 219 3.27 3.88 25.37
CA GLY A 219 3.77 5.21 25.04
C GLY A 219 4.84 5.24 23.96
N ARG A 220 5.12 4.11 23.28
CA ARG A 220 6.04 4.04 22.15
C ARG A 220 5.31 4.47 20.87
N PRO A 221 5.99 4.95 19.82
CA PRO A 221 5.34 5.26 18.56
C PRO A 221 4.50 4.07 18.05
N SER A 222 3.27 4.33 17.59
CA SER A 222 2.47 3.29 16.92
C SER A 222 3.19 2.80 15.66
N ARG A 223 2.94 1.55 15.25
CA ARG A 223 3.43 1.03 13.96
C ARG A 223 3.00 1.87 12.76
N PHE A 224 1.87 2.56 12.87
CA PHE A 224 1.33 3.44 11.83
C PHE A 224 1.63 4.92 12.09
N SER A 225 2.62 5.27 12.93
CA SER A 225 2.86 6.67 13.32
C SER A 225 3.57 7.54 12.27
N CYS A 226 4.17 6.93 11.25
CA CYS A 226 5.02 7.61 10.26
C CYS A 226 4.23 8.33 9.15
N TRP A 227 3.32 9.24 9.50
CA TRP A 227 2.46 9.97 8.55
C TRP A 227 2.76 11.47 8.42
N GLN A 228 3.71 12.01 9.19
CA GLN A 228 4.06 13.43 9.13
C GLN A 228 4.97 13.72 7.93
N ILE A 229 4.93 14.96 7.42
CA ILE A 229 5.65 15.34 6.19
C ILE A 229 7.17 15.12 6.28
N TYR A 230 7.76 15.21 7.49
CA TYR A 230 9.20 14.96 7.68
C TYR A 230 9.61 13.48 7.53
N HIS A 231 8.65 12.54 7.46
CA HIS A 231 8.97 11.13 7.24
C HIS A 231 9.24 10.81 5.76
N SER A 232 8.66 11.57 4.83
CA SER A 232 8.72 11.37 3.39
C SER A 232 9.61 12.40 2.69
N PRO A 233 10.15 12.09 1.49
CA PRO A 233 10.87 13.06 0.67
C PRO A 233 10.01 14.28 0.33
N THR A 234 10.63 15.45 0.25
CA THR A 234 9.98 16.68 -0.20
C THR A 234 9.33 16.49 -1.57
N GLY A 235 8.09 16.93 -1.73
CA GLY A 235 7.34 16.81 -2.99
C GLY A 235 6.73 15.43 -3.25
N SER A 236 6.90 14.45 -2.36
CA SER A 236 6.13 13.21 -2.41
C SER A 236 4.67 13.50 -2.08
N ALA A 237 3.74 12.96 -2.89
CA ALA A 237 2.31 13.02 -2.61
C ALA A 237 1.99 12.16 -1.38
N SER A 238 2.11 12.73 -0.18
CA SER A 238 1.70 12.11 1.09
C SER A 238 0.21 12.30 1.39
N THR A 239 -0.49 13.14 0.61
CA THR A 239 -1.88 13.55 0.88
C THR A 239 -2.91 13.13 -0.14
N ASP A 240 -2.52 12.85 -1.38
CA ASP A 240 -3.50 12.79 -2.46
C ASP A 240 -3.59 11.38 -2.99
N ASN A 241 -4.67 10.71 -2.59
CA ASN A 241 -5.11 9.51 -3.25
C ASN A 241 -6.25 9.85 -4.25
N PRO A 242 -5.95 10.33 -5.48
CA PRO A 242 -6.98 10.44 -6.53
C PRO A 242 -7.59 9.09 -6.93
N VAL A 243 -7.07 7.97 -6.39
CA VAL A 243 -7.56 6.60 -6.54
C VAL A 243 -9.00 6.42 -6.04
N GLU A 244 -9.44 7.16 -5.01
CA GLU A 244 -10.80 6.98 -4.47
C GLU A 244 -11.89 7.71 -5.26
N THR A 245 -11.59 8.88 -5.85
CA THR A 245 -12.54 9.60 -6.72
C THR A 245 -12.88 8.78 -7.97
N TYR A 246 -11.91 8.05 -8.52
CA TYR A 246 -12.14 7.13 -9.64
C TYR A 246 -12.88 5.84 -9.23
N HIS A 247 -12.65 5.33 -8.01
CA HIS A 247 -13.40 4.19 -7.47
C HIS A 247 -14.88 4.49 -7.29
N LYS A 248 -15.23 5.72 -6.89
CA LYS A 248 -16.62 6.18 -6.85
C LYS A 248 -17.26 6.04 -8.24
N THR A 249 -16.53 6.38 -9.31
CA THR A 249 -16.99 6.25 -10.71
C THR A 249 -17.04 4.78 -11.19
N LEU A 250 -16.06 3.94 -10.88
CA LEU A 250 -16.07 2.53 -11.28
C LEU A 250 -17.12 1.68 -10.54
N LYS A 251 -17.38 1.95 -9.26
CA LYS A 251 -18.53 1.39 -8.53
C LYS A 251 -19.88 1.83 -9.12
N LEU A 252 -19.93 3.00 -9.74
CA LEU A 252 -21.13 3.47 -10.46
C LEU A 252 -21.31 2.75 -11.81
N VAL A 253 -20.23 2.33 -12.46
CA VAL A 253 -20.27 1.58 -13.74
C VAL A 253 -20.49 0.08 -13.51
N ASN A 254 -20.02 -0.48 -12.39
CA ASN A 254 -20.08 -1.91 -12.12
C ASN A 254 -21.15 -2.27 -11.08
N LYS A 255 -22.28 -2.80 -11.54
CA LYS A 255 -23.44 -3.17 -10.69
C LYS A 255 -23.37 -4.59 -10.11
N SER A 256 -22.35 -5.39 -10.44
CA SER A 256 -22.23 -6.80 -10.01
C SER A 256 -20.99 -7.03 -9.15
N SER A 257 -21.15 -7.72 -8.03
CA SER A 257 -20.08 -8.19 -7.15
C SER A 257 -19.39 -9.47 -7.65
N ASN A 258 -19.88 -10.08 -8.73
CA ASN A 258 -19.44 -11.40 -9.20
C ASN A 258 -18.64 -11.23 -10.50
N ALA A 259 -17.36 -11.61 -10.46
CA ALA A 259 -16.47 -11.71 -11.61
C ALA A 259 -15.76 -13.07 -11.59
N SER A 260 -15.69 -13.73 -12.75
CA SER A 260 -14.91 -14.95 -12.93
C SER A 260 -13.40 -14.67 -12.86
N PRO A 261 -12.56 -15.66 -12.52
CA PRO A 261 -11.11 -15.51 -12.56
C PRO A 261 -10.58 -14.98 -13.91
N THR A 262 -11.13 -15.46 -15.02
CA THR A 262 -10.74 -15.00 -16.37
C THR A 262 -11.04 -13.51 -16.58
N GLU A 263 -12.21 -13.04 -16.11
CA GLU A 263 -12.55 -11.62 -16.18
C GLU A 263 -11.66 -10.76 -15.28
N LEU A 264 -11.22 -11.29 -14.13
CA LEU A 264 -10.28 -10.59 -13.26
C LEU A 264 -8.91 -10.44 -13.93
N VAL A 265 -8.38 -11.51 -14.53
CA VAL A 265 -7.09 -11.48 -15.24
C VAL A 265 -7.12 -10.56 -16.46
N ASP A 266 -8.16 -10.64 -17.29
CA ASP A 266 -8.36 -9.75 -18.44
C ASP A 266 -8.43 -8.27 -18.01
N ARG A 267 -9.12 -7.98 -16.90
CA ARG A 267 -9.18 -6.61 -16.35
C ARG A 267 -7.82 -6.13 -15.87
N LEU A 268 -7.05 -6.96 -15.15
CA LEU A 268 -5.72 -6.60 -14.70
C LEU A 268 -4.77 -6.33 -15.88
N ASP A 269 -4.85 -7.13 -16.95
CA ASP A 269 -4.00 -6.93 -18.13
C ASP A 269 -4.40 -5.67 -18.92
N LYS A 270 -5.70 -5.40 -19.09
CA LYS A 270 -6.19 -4.14 -19.67
C LYS A 270 -5.71 -2.92 -18.89
N SER A 271 -5.75 -2.98 -17.56
CA SER A 271 -5.22 -1.97 -16.66
C SER A 271 -3.72 -1.74 -16.87
N ARG A 272 -2.93 -2.81 -17.02
CA ARG A 272 -1.50 -2.74 -17.36
C ARG A 272 -1.24 -2.10 -18.73
N ILE A 273 -1.94 -2.54 -19.78
CA ILE A 273 -1.79 -2.03 -21.14
C ILE A 273 -2.14 -0.54 -21.20
N SER A 274 -3.25 -0.15 -20.57
CA SER A 274 -3.67 1.26 -20.50
C SER A 274 -2.61 2.14 -19.83
N PHE A 275 -2.00 1.66 -18.74
CA PHE A 275 -0.90 2.37 -18.07
C PHE A 275 0.33 2.50 -18.96
N LEU A 276 0.77 1.42 -19.63
CA LEU A 276 1.92 1.47 -20.55
C LEU A 276 1.69 2.43 -21.73
N GLY A 277 0.48 2.48 -22.27
CA GLY A 277 0.11 3.45 -23.31
C GLY A 277 0.20 4.90 -22.83
N SER A 278 -0.05 5.15 -21.54
CA SER A 278 0.03 6.50 -20.94
C SER A 278 1.45 7.01 -20.71
N ILE A 279 2.45 6.12 -20.65
CA ILE A 279 3.87 6.48 -20.47
C ILE A 279 4.55 6.83 -21.82
N LYS A 280 3.99 6.35 -22.94
CA LYS A 280 4.54 6.55 -24.30
C LYS A 280 4.07 7.84 -24.99
N MET A 281 3.22 8.66 -24.35
CA MET A 281 2.82 10.01 -24.80
C MET A 281 3.59 11.08 -24.03
#